data_AF-A0A533MKS7-F1
#
_entry.id   AF-A0A533MKS7-F1
#
_cell.length_a   1.000
_cell.length_b   1.000
_cell.length_c   1.000
_cell.angle_alpha   90.00
_cell.angle_beta   90.00
_cell.angle_gamma   90.00
#
_symmetry.space_group_name_H-M   'P 1'
#
loop_
_entity.id
_entity.type
_entity.pdbx_description
1 polymer ?
#
loop_
_entity_poly.entity_id
_entity_poly.type
_entity_poly.pdbx_seq_one_letter_code
_entity_poly.pdbx_strand_id
1 'polypeptide(L)'
;MVCIIVSMPTACAEGEQVVINSGDWRDVYSSIIYANIRGMPSQFITDAPHATALPNYLDRDPDILLVESETSPFFVNYEGTLITEGFVVSETYKSLGGVEANLHFIGELPGVTNFIVLDDSYGYNAISVAPYAVKSRSWVLFVDHENIDEISGFLNGRTVDDLLIYGRVDRQVTESLSIYNPEIIDYGDRFDNNIAIVEKYQNISKASQIIFTNGEFIENEIMSGREPVLFIGTNVIPEQTVNYLNGSGIETGVVIGNALTDAASMITARTDMHVFIKFGQGRTGGGGDSFSLVEALDEFPLPKYELVTSVVSVDYNQGTGELEVVYKNDANVDIFSKSSVCVFISGTQVAAVGDEEPILIFEGDTFGVSYDCPELAAHPSLETANITADVYAVFGESTGSLNRLLQQTLNVGLISFEDRSSIDVTKIQYNKNTQRLSVTVTNTGDVACYVCPDVKLRINGREQSFRLVDDPEYLEAGKSASTSKRIDMTDADIADNPTVLVHISFGERENVLGNSLDKDLTLDVASGMTFLIIGGIVVILIIITTVILLKRRKK
;
A
#
# COMPACT_ATOMS: atom_id res chain seq x y z
N MET A 1 -1.70 38.56 -10.63
CA MET A 1 -1.22 39.04 -9.31
C MET A 1 -0.28 37.96 -8.82
N VAL A 2 1.03 38.23 -8.81
CA VAL A 2 2.05 37.27 -8.36
C VAL A 2 2.08 37.34 -6.84
N CYS A 3 1.53 36.34 -6.16
CA CYS A 3 1.69 36.20 -4.72
C CYS A 3 3.08 35.64 -4.46
N ILE A 4 3.98 36.50 -3.98
CA ILE A 4 5.26 36.09 -3.41
C ILE A 4 4.94 35.56 -2.01
N ILE A 5 5.03 34.25 -1.80
CA ILE A 5 4.98 33.64 -0.47
C ILE A 5 6.30 34.02 0.20
N VAL A 6 6.25 35.01 1.09
CA VAL A 6 7.40 35.44 1.89
C VAL A 6 7.53 34.46 3.05
N SER A 7 8.51 33.55 2.95
CA SER A 7 8.92 32.74 4.09
C SER A 7 9.48 33.67 5.17
N MET A 8 8.86 33.67 6.35
CA MET A 8 9.47 34.32 7.51
C MET A 8 10.65 33.47 7.98
N PRO A 9 11.83 34.06 8.21
CA PRO A 9 12.98 33.32 8.73
C PRO A 9 12.64 32.85 10.14
N THR A 10 12.57 31.53 10.33
CA THR A 10 12.68 30.88 11.63
C THR A 10 13.95 31.40 12.28
N ALA A 11 13.90 31.80 13.55
CA ALA A 11 15.11 32.10 14.31
C ALA A 11 15.99 30.85 14.33
N CYS A 12 16.98 30.81 13.44
CA CYS A 12 17.96 29.73 13.40
C CYS A 12 18.64 29.68 14.77
N ALA A 13 18.71 28.49 15.36
CA ALA A 13 19.85 28.22 16.22
C ALA A 13 21.09 28.48 15.35
N GLU A 14 22.01 29.34 15.78
CA GLU A 14 23.36 29.39 15.19
C GLU A 14 23.89 27.95 15.21
N GLY A 15 23.96 27.32 14.05
CA GLY A 15 24.09 25.87 14.00
C GLY A 15 23.92 25.36 12.57
N GLU A 16 24.55 24.24 12.30
CA GLU A 16 24.81 23.65 10.99
C GLU A 16 23.59 23.56 10.04
N GLN A 17 23.85 23.43 8.74
CA GLN A 17 22.90 22.93 7.75
C GLN A 17 23.19 21.47 7.45
N VAL A 18 22.14 20.69 7.15
CA VAL A 18 22.27 19.27 6.81
C VAL A 18 22.24 19.10 5.30
N VAL A 19 23.27 18.48 4.73
CA VAL A 19 23.31 18.12 3.30
C VAL A 19 23.33 16.61 3.17
N ILE A 20 22.40 16.05 2.39
CA ILE A 20 22.17 14.61 2.33
C ILE A 20 22.49 14.08 0.93
N ASN A 21 23.43 13.14 0.87
CA ASN A 21 23.87 12.45 -0.32
C ASN A 21 23.65 10.94 -0.15
N SER A 22 22.40 10.51 -0.30
CA SER A 22 22.01 9.11 -0.21
C SER A 22 20.91 8.81 -1.22
N GLY A 23 21.02 7.66 -1.88
CA GLY A 23 19.97 7.04 -2.68
C GLY A 23 19.06 6.12 -1.87
N ASP A 24 19.27 5.99 -0.55
CA ASP A 24 18.31 5.35 0.37
C ASP A 24 17.37 6.42 0.94
N TRP A 25 16.07 6.29 0.66
CA TRP A 25 15.07 7.25 1.12
C TRP A 25 14.98 7.34 2.65
N ARG A 26 15.36 6.29 3.39
CA ARG A 26 15.31 6.25 4.86
C ARG A 26 16.38 7.13 5.48
N ASP A 27 17.55 7.20 4.85
CA ASP A 27 18.59 8.17 5.22
C ASP A 27 18.07 9.59 5.01
N VAL A 28 17.53 9.86 3.81
CA VAL A 28 16.97 11.18 3.46
C VAL A 28 15.88 11.59 4.44
N TYR A 29 14.91 10.71 4.68
CA TYR A 29 13.82 10.95 5.62
C TYR A 29 14.35 11.24 7.04
N SER A 30 15.19 10.36 7.58
CA SER A 30 15.68 10.45 8.96
C SER A 30 16.52 11.72 9.16
N SER A 31 17.37 12.06 8.20
CA SER A 31 18.20 13.27 8.25
C SER A 31 17.38 14.56 8.15
N ILE A 32 16.31 14.59 7.34
CA ILE A 32 15.40 15.73 7.27
C ILE A 32 14.61 15.89 8.59
N ILE A 33 14.07 14.80 9.14
CA ILE A 33 13.37 14.84 10.44
C ILE A 33 14.32 15.31 11.56
N TYR A 34 15.54 14.78 11.58
CA TYR A 34 16.59 15.22 12.52
C TYR A 34 16.86 16.73 12.40
N ALA A 35 17.08 17.22 11.17
CA ALA A 35 17.29 18.63 10.91
C ALA A 35 16.12 19.48 11.41
N ASN A 36 14.88 19.09 11.07
CA ASN A 36 13.67 19.81 11.47
C ASN A 36 13.46 19.82 12.99
N ILE A 37 13.71 18.73 13.71
CA ILE A 37 13.60 18.67 15.18
C ILE A 37 14.64 19.58 15.87
N ARG A 38 15.82 19.74 15.26
CA ARG A 38 16.88 20.66 15.73
C ARG A 38 16.72 22.09 15.20
N GLY A 39 15.78 22.35 14.29
CA GLY A 39 15.59 23.66 13.66
C GLY A 39 16.70 24.04 12.68
N MET A 40 17.33 23.04 12.06
CA MET A 40 18.40 23.20 11.07
C MET A 40 17.81 23.14 9.65
N PRO A 41 18.33 23.93 8.69
CA PRO A 41 17.97 23.77 7.29
C PRO A 41 18.54 22.45 6.74
N SER A 42 17.80 21.81 5.84
CA SER A 42 18.23 20.57 5.17
C SER A 42 18.06 20.65 3.67
N GLN A 43 18.98 20.03 2.94
CA GLN A 43 18.91 19.81 1.50
C GLN A 43 19.34 18.38 1.17
N PHE A 44 18.75 17.78 0.14
CA PHE A 44 19.11 16.44 -0.33
C PHE A 44 19.40 16.45 -1.83
N ILE A 45 20.28 15.55 -2.24
CA ILE A 45 20.63 15.33 -3.63
C ILE A 45 19.62 14.36 -4.24
N THR A 46 19.18 14.64 -5.47
CA THR A 46 18.23 13.78 -6.21
C THR A 46 18.89 13.01 -7.34
N ASP A 47 19.99 13.53 -7.90
CA ASP A 47 20.83 12.87 -8.89
C ASP A 47 22.24 13.51 -8.96
N ALA A 48 23.14 12.93 -9.78
CA ALA A 48 24.50 13.43 -9.93
C ALA A 48 24.58 14.86 -10.53
N PRO A 49 23.81 15.23 -11.58
CA PRO A 49 23.72 16.62 -12.03
C PRO A 49 23.32 17.59 -10.91
N HIS A 50 22.29 17.25 -10.13
CA HIS A 50 21.83 18.05 -9.01
C HIS A 50 22.94 18.18 -7.97
N ALA A 51 23.69 17.13 -7.66
CA ALA A 51 24.84 17.20 -6.75
C ALA A 51 25.84 18.29 -7.14
N THR A 52 26.11 18.46 -8.43
CA THR A 52 27.04 19.50 -8.93
C THR A 52 26.45 20.90 -8.88
N ALA A 53 25.13 21.03 -8.96
CA ALA A 53 24.44 22.31 -8.94
C ALA A 53 24.14 22.80 -7.51
N LEU A 54 23.86 21.87 -6.58
CA LEU A 54 23.43 22.14 -5.22
C LEU A 54 24.31 23.15 -4.45
N PRO A 55 25.65 23.13 -4.54
CA PRO A 55 26.50 24.10 -3.83
C PRO A 55 26.22 25.56 -4.21
N ASN A 56 25.60 25.84 -5.37
CA ASN A 56 25.19 27.19 -5.74
C ASN A 56 23.96 27.70 -4.96
N TYR A 57 23.26 26.80 -4.28
CA TYR A 57 21.99 27.06 -3.59
C TYR A 57 22.08 26.92 -2.07
N LEU A 58 23.18 26.36 -1.57
CA LEU A 58 23.44 26.24 -0.14
C LEU A 58 23.81 27.61 0.46
N ASP A 59 23.40 27.82 1.71
CA ASP A 59 23.86 28.97 2.49
C ASP A 59 25.34 28.78 2.82
N ARG A 60 26.17 29.82 2.68
CA ARG A 60 27.61 29.73 2.98
C ARG A 60 27.93 30.04 4.44
N ASP A 61 26.98 30.62 5.18
CA ASP A 61 27.21 31.05 6.56
C ASP A 61 27.22 29.88 7.57
N PRO A 62 26.30 28.88 7.53
CA PRO A 62 26.34 27.75 8.45
C PRO A 62 27.27 26.63 7.97
N ASP A 63 27.99 26.01 8.92
CA ASP A 63 28.76 24.77 8.69
C ASP A 63 27.84 23.64 8.20
N ILE A 64 28.41 22.68 7.46
CA ILE A 64 27.65 21.55 6.90
C ILE A 64 27.87 20.30 7.74
N LEU A 65 26.78 19.73 8.23
CA LEU A 65 26.70 18.31 8.57
C LEU A 65 26.37 17.54 7.28
N LEU A 66 27.36 16.82 6.75
CA LEU A 66 27.18 15.99 5.57
C LEU A 66 26.74 14.59 5.98
N VAL A 67 25.59 14.15 5.47
CA VAL A 67 25.15 12.76 5.55
C VAL A 67 25.43 12.12 4.20
N GLU A 68 26.38 11.19 4.15
CA GLU A 68 26.78 10.51 2.91
C GLU A 68 26.60 9.01 3.05
N SER A 69 25.82 8.40 2.16
CA SER A 69 25.66 6.95 2.10
C SER A 69 26.96 6.29 1.65
N GLU A 70 27.41 5.26 2.38
CA GLU A 70 28.55 4.44 1.97
C GLU A 70 28.19 3.48 0.83
N THR A 71 26.93 3.07 0.74
CA THR A 71 26.47 2.03 -0.18
C THR A 71 25.83 2.60 -1.44
N SER A 72 25.18 3.76 -1.36
CA SER A 72 24.41 4.35 -2.45
C SER A 72 24.49 5.89 -2.48
N PRO A 73 25.67 6.54 -2.56
CA PRO A 73 25.74 7.99 -2.76
C PRO A 73 25.43 8.36 -4.22
N PHE A 74 24.71 9.45 -4.46
CA PHE A 74 24.54 9.99 -5.81
C PHE A 74 25.83 10.59 -6.37
N PHE A 75 26.70 11.09 -5.50
CA PHE A 75 27.99 11.66 -5.87
C PHE A 75 29.07 11.24 -4.86
N VAL A 76 30.05 10.46 -5.29
CA VAL A 76 31.08 9.94 -4.38
C VAL A 76 31.98 11.06 -3.85
N ASN A 77 32.35 10.99 -2.57
CA ASN A 77 33.25 11.95 -1.91
C ASN A 77 32.75 13.39 -2.01
N TYR A 78 31.48 13.59 -1.65
CA TYR A 78 30.81 14.89 -1.80
C TYR A 78 31.39 15.95 -0.85
N GLU A 79 31.95 15.52 0.28
CA GLU A 79 32.72 16.38 1.19
C GLU A 79 33.82 17.17 0.45
N GLY A 80 34.59 16.50 -0.41
CA GLY A 80 35.64 17.15 -1.19
C GLY A 80 35.10 18.20 -2.17
N THR A 81 33.91 17.95 -2.75
CA THR A 81 33.21 18.90 -3.61
C THR A 81 32.80 20.14 -2.82
N LEU A 82 32.16 19.97 -1.66
CA LEU A 82 31.75 21.07 -0.78
C LEU A 82 32.94 21.92 -0.32
N ILE A 83 34.03 21.29 0.10
CA ILE A 83 35.25 22.01 0.52
C ILE A 83 35.85 22.81 -0.65
N THR A 84 35.86 22.23 -1.86
CA THR A 84 36.39 22.92 -3.06
C THR A 84 35.55 24.15 -3.43
N GLU A 85 34.23 24.07 -3.22
CA GLU A 85 33.29 25.19 -3.42
C GLU A 85 33.33 26.23 -2.29
N GLY A 86 34.14 25.99 -1.25
CA GLY A 86 34.42 26.92 -0.16
C GLY A 86 33.48 26.80 1.04
N PHE A 87 32.80 25.66 1.19
CA PHE A 87 32.01 25.35 2.39
C PHE A 87 32.90 24.74 3.48
N VAL A 88 32.47 24.91 4.74
CA VAL A 88 33.05 24.22 5.89
C VAL A 88 32.16 23.02 6.21
N VAL A 89 32.73 21.82 6.16
CA VAL A 89 32.05 20.59 6.60
C VAL A 89 32.50 20.31 8.02
N SER A 90 31.59 20.46 9.00
CA SER A 90 31.91 20.27 10.42
C SER A 90 32.01 18.78 10.77
N GLU A 91 31.12 17.98 10.19
CA GLU A 91 31.06 16.54 10.37
C GLU A 91 30.54 15.86 9.10
N THR A 92 31.08 14.68 8.83
CA THR A 92 30.55 13.77 7.81
C THR A 92 30.09 12.48 8.49
N TYR A 93 28.77 12.27 8.60
CA TYR A 93 28.21 10.99 8.98
C TYR A 93 28.16 10.07 7.76
N LYS A 94 28.87 8.95 7.85
CA LYS A 94 28.87 7.90 6.82
C LYS A 94 27.77 6.89 7.15
N SER A 95 26.66 6.96 6.40
CA SER A 95 25.52 6.07 6.60
C SER A 95 25.76 4.72 5.95
N LEU A 96 25.58 3.64 6.72
CA LEU A 96 25.51 2.28 6.20
C LEU A 96 24.13 1.96 5.59
N GLY A 97 23.15 2.85 5.78
CA GLY A 97 21.80 2.80 5.21
C GLY A 97 20.70 2.47 6.22
N GLY A 98 19.46 2.80 5.85
CA GLY A 98 18.24 2.32 6.51
C GLY A 98 18.12 2.60 8.02
N VAL A 99 17.95 1.51 8.76
CA VAL A 99 17.66 1.49 10.21
C VAL A 99 18.83 2.04 11.03
N GLU A 100 20.07 1.81 10.60
CA GLU A 100 21.25 2.25 11.35
C GLU A 100 21.36 3.77 11.39
N ALA A 101 21.13 4.45 10.26
CA ALA A 101 21.07 5.91 10.21
C ALA A 101 19.92 6.45 11.06
N ASN A 102 18.76 5.79 10.99
CA ASN A 102 17.59 6.14 11.79
C ASN A 102 17.90 6.08 13.30
N LEU A 103 18.53 5.00 13.76
CA LEU A 103 18.94 4.80 15.16
C LEU A 103 20.08 5.74 15.59
N HIS A 104 21.02 6.05 14.69
CA HIS A 104 22.09 7.01 14.95
C HIS A 104 21.54 8.41 15.26
N PHE A 105 20.67 8.96 14.39
CA PHE A 105 20.16 10.33 14.55
C PHE A 105 19.26 10.50 15.78
N ILE A 106 18.45 9.49 16.13
CA ILE A 106 17.69 9.54 17.40
C ILE A 106 18.62 9.40 18.62
N GLY A 107 19.75 8.71 18.47
CA GLY A 107 20.86 8.68 19.43
C GLY A 107 21.30 10.09 19.85
N GLU A 108 21.46 10.98 18.87
CA GLU A 108 21.85 12.39 19.03
C GLU A 108 20.72 13.30 19.55
N LEU A 109 19.52 12.75 19.73
CA LEU A 109 18.34 13.45 20.25
C LEU A 109 17.86 12.82 21.57
N PRO A 110 18.64 12.89 22.67
CA PRO A 110 18.27 12.26 23.95
C PRO A 110 17.04 12.90 24.61
N GLY A 111 16.63 14.10 24.19
CA GLY A 111 15.43 14.79 24.67
C GLY A 111 14.14 14.42 23.94
N VAL A 112 14.18 13.52 22.96
CA VAL A 112 12.98 13.01 22.28
C VAL A 112 12.51 11.75 22.98
N THR A 113 11.28 11.82 23.51
CA THR A 113 10.63 10.75 24.29
C THR A 113 9.34 10.24 23.64
N ASN A 114 8.90 10.85 22.54
CA ASN A 114 7.74 10.45 21.76
C ASN A 114 8.19 9.71 20.50
N PHE A 115 7.56 8.59 20.18
CA PHE A 115 7.96 7.73 19.08
C PHE A 115 6.77 7.34 18.21
N ILE A 116 7.01 7.27 16.91
CA ILE A 116 6.07 6.76 15.91
C ILE A 116 6.76 5.58 15.23
N VAL A 117 6.12 4.42 15.23
CA VAL A 117 6.62 3.18 14.64
C VAL A 117 5.80 2.87 13.40
N LEU A 118 6.47 2.61 12.29
CA LEU A 118 5.85 2.21 11.04
C LEU A 118 6.75 1.26 10.25
N ASP A 119 6.14 0.49 9.35
CA ASP A 119 6.83 -0.37 8.39
C ASP A 119 7.34 0.46 7.20
N ASP A 120 8.55 0.14 6.71
CA ASP A 120 9.24 0.89 5.66
C ASP A 120 9.07 0.28 4.25
N SER A 121 8.22 -0.73 4.09
CA SER A 121 7.92 -1.31 2.76
C SER A 121 7.24 -0.29 1.83
N TYR A 122 6.53 0.69 2.38
CA TYR A 122 5.85 1.75 1.63
C TYR A 122 6.08 3.13 2.25
N GLY A 123 6.58 4.07 1.46
CA GLY A 123 7.00 5.37 2.01
C GLY A 123 5.86 6.32 2.37
N TYR A 124 4.63 6.10 1.87
CA TYR A 124 3.51 7.01 2.14
C TYR A 124 3.18 7.09 3.64
N ASN A 125 3.38 6.03 4.42
CA ASN A 125 3.17 6.10 5.86
C ASN A 125 4.12 7.10 6.53
N ALA A 126 5.40 7.09 6.11
CA ALA A 126 6.42 8.00 6.60
C ALA A 126 6.08 9.46 6.26
N ILE A 127 5.62 9.73 5.04
CA ILE A 127 5.20 11.08 4.63
C ILE A 127 4.00 11.58 5.43
N SER A 128 3.03 10.70 5.68
CA SER A 128 1.80 11.05 6.42
C SER A 128 2.12 11.58 7.82
N VAL A 129 3.05 10.92 8.52
CA VAL A 129 3.38 11.25 9.92
C VAL A 129 4.43 12.36 10.04
N ALA A 130 5.19 12.66 8.98
CA ALA A 130 6.33 13.58 9.05
C ALA A 130 5.98 14.96 9.64
N PRO A 131 4.90 15.64 9.22
CA PRO A 131 4.57 16.95 9.79
C PRO A 131 4.20 16.87 11.27
N TYR A 132 3.45 15.83 11.64
CA TYR A 132 3.08 15.58 13.03
C TYR A 132 4.33 15.30 13.86
N ALA A 133 5.22 14.43 13.40
CA ALA A 133 6.46 14.07 14.09
C ALA A 133 7.32 15.30 14.41
N VAL A 134 7.53 16.20 13.43
CA VAL A 134 8.26 17.45 13.67
C VAL A 134 7.53 18.32 14.71
N LYS A 135 6.20 18.46 14.57
CA LYS A 135 5.42 19.36 15.41
C LYS A 135 5.26 18.88 16.86
N SER A 136 5.12 17.58 17.07
CA SER A 136 5.03 16.93 18.38
C SER A 136 6.41 16.58 18.97
N ARG A 137 7.49 16.86 18.23
CA ARG A 137 8.86 16.43 18.55
C ARG A 137 8.96 14.92 18.77
N SER A 138 8.27 14.14 17.94
CA SER A 138 8.35 12.68 17.91
C SER A 138 9.39 12.20 16.91
N TRP A 139 10.01 11.06 17.18
CA TRP A 139 10.88 10.38 16.21
C TRP A 139 10.15 9.25 15.51
N VAL A 140 10.42 9.07 14.21
CA VAL A 140 9.83 8.00 13.41
C VAL A 140 10.84 6.87 13.27
N LEU A 141 10.48 5.70 13.77
CA LEU A 141 11.25 4.45 13.71
C LEU A 141 10.68 3.56 12.61
N PHE A 142 11.57 3.06 11.75
CA PHE A 142 11.25 2.05 10.73
C PHE A 142 11.42 0.66 11.34
N VAL A 143 10.32 -0.10 11.44
CA VAL A 143 10.30 -1.35 12.21
C VAL A 143 9.54 -2.45 11.51
N ASP A 144 10.17 -3.62 11.42
CA ASP A 144 9.62 -4.87 10.90
C ASP A 144 9.95 -6.04 11.85
N HIS A 145 9.57 -7.26 11.48
CA HIS A 145 9.93 -8.45 12.25
C HIS A 145 11.43 -8.78 12.25
N GLU A 146 12.23 -8.26 11.31
CA GLU A 146 13.67 -8.51 11.23
C GLU A 146 14.45 -7.66 12.24
N ASN A 147 14.03 -6.42 12.50
CA ASN A 147 14.75 -5.45 13.32
C ASN A 147 14.09 -5.14 14.68
N ILE A 148 12.88 -5.65 14.95
CA ILE A 148 12.12 -5.32 16.17
C ILE A 148 12.89 -5.52 17.48
N ASP A 149 13.74 -6.56 17.56
CA ASP A 149 14.52 -6.84 18.76
C ASP A 149 15.53 -5.73 19.06
N GLU A 150 16.16 -5.16 18.02
CA GLU A 150 17.08 -4.03 18.15
C GLU A 150 16.34 -2.76 18.58
N ILE A 151 15.21 -2.46 17.96
CA ILE A 151 14.38 -1.31 18.29
C ILE A 151 13.84 -1.39 19.72
N SER A 152 13.35 -2.57 20.13
CA SER A 152 12.91 -2.82 21.50
C SER A 152 14.08 -2.65 22.49
N GLY A 153 15.27 -3.16 22.16
CA GLY A 153 16.48 -2.94 22.94
C GLY A 153 16.82 -1.46 23.12
N PHE A 154 16.73 -0.67 22.05
CA PHE A 154 16.95 0.77 22.06
C PHE A 154 15.92 1.50 22.94
N LEU A 155 14.63 1.21 22.78
CA LEU A 155 13.55 1.85 23.54
C LEU A 155 13.59 1.48 25.02
N ASN A 156 13.98 0.26 25.38
CA ASN A 156 14.14 -0.16 26.79
C ASN A 156 15.20 0.66 27.54
N GLY A 157 16.16 1.25 26.82
CA GLY A 157 17.17 2.15 27.40
C GLY A 157 16.73 3.61 27.51
N ARG A 158 15.49 3.95 27.12
CA ARG A 158 15.00 5.33 27.02
C ARG A 158 13.70 5.56 27.79
N THR A 159 13.41 6.83 28.03
CA THR A 159 12.08 7.27 28.43
C THR A 159 11.19 7.31 27.20
N VAL A 160 10.06 6.59 27.26
CA VAL A 160 9.02 6.56 26.23
C VAL A 160 7.75 7.11 26.86
N ASP A 161 7.39 8.35 26.51
CA ASP A 161 6.19 9.03 27.03
C ASP A 161 4.96 8.64 26.20
N ASP A 162 5.06 8.77 24.88
CA ASP A 162 4.04 8.38 23.92
C ASP A 162 4.64 7.49 22.82
N LEU A 163 3.95 6.38 22.52
CA LEU A 163 4.27 5.51 21.39
C LEU A 163 3.04 5.39 20.48
N LEU A 164 3.20 5.71 19.20
CA LEU A 164 2.21 5.51 18.16
C LEU A 164 2.70 4.43 17.20
N ILE A 165 1.88 3.42 16.92
CA ILE A 165 2.07 2.52 15.77
C ILE A 165 1.18 3.06 14.63
N TYR A 166 1.79 3.42 13.51
CA TYR A 166 1.12 4.05 12.39
C TYR A 166 1.17 3.17 11.14
N GLY A 167 -0.01 2.85 10.60
CA GLY A 167 -0.16 1.92 9.49
C GLY A 167 0.06 0.47 9.92
N ARG A 168 0.15 -0.40 8.90
CA ARG A 168 0.31 -1.84 9.09
C ARG A 168 1.74 -2.18 9.48
N VAL A 169 1.88 -2.95 10.56
CA VAL A 169 3.14 -3.55 11.01
C VAL A 169 2.93 -5.03 11.35
N ASP A 170 4.01 -5.79 11.48
CA ASP A 170 3.96 -7.20 11.86
C ASP A 170 3.36 -7.42 13.26
N ARG A 171 2.69 -8.57 13.46
CA ARG A 171 2.14 -8.93 14.79
C ARG A 171 3.23 -8.92 15.85
N GLN A 172 4.42 -9.43 15.53
CA GLN A 172 5.58 -9.43 16.42
C GLN A 172 5.96 -8.00 16.86
N VAL A 173 5.86 -7.00 15.97
CA VAL A 173 6.09 -5.59 16.31
C VAL A 173 5.05 -5.12 17.33
N THR A 174 3.77 -5.36 17.07
CA THR A 174 2.69 -4.96 17.99
C THR A 174 2.80 -5.64 19.37
N GLU A 175 3.16 -6.92 19.41
CA GLU A 175 3.32 -7.69 20.65
C GLU A 175 4.55 -7.21 21.44
N SER A 176 5.69 -7.06 20.78
CA SER A 176 6.94 -6.60 21.41
C SER A 176 6.83 -5.19 21.98
N LEU A 177 6.09 -4.31 21.32
CA LEU A 177 5.92 -2.92 21.75
C LEU A 177 4.72 -2.70 22.69
N SER A 178 3.91 -3.74 22.94
CA SER A 178 2.72 -3.65 23.81
C SER A 178 3.02 -3.17 25.24
N ILE A 179 4.26 -3.37 25.71
CA ILE A 179 4.74 -2.91 27.03
C ILE A 179 4.66 -1.38 27.19
N TYR A 180 4.67 -0.63 26.08
CA TYR A 180 4.57 0.83 26.07
C TYR A 180 3.13 1.33 25.92
N ASN A 181 2.15 0.43 25.84
CA ASN A 181 0.74 0.75 25.61
C ASN A 181 0.54 1.70 24.39
N PRO A 182 0.98 1.29 23.19
CA PRO A 182 0.93 2.14 22.01
C PRO A 182 -0.50 2.54 21.63
N GLU A 183 -0.66 3.77 21.17
CA GLU A 183 -1.79 4.13 20.29
C GLU A 183 -1.57 3.47 18.93
N ILE A 184 -2.64 3.01 18.27
CA ILE A 184 -2.56 2.38 16.95
C ILE A 184 -3.49 3.12 16.00
N ILE A 185 -2.93 3.64 14.90
CA ILE A 185 -3.69 4.20 13.78
C ILE A 185 -3.48 3.30 12.58
N ASP A 186 -4.44 2.41 12.34
CA ASP A 186 -4.46 1.51 11.20
C ASP A 186 -5.88 1.06 10.86
N TYR A 187 -6.62 1.93 10.16
CA TYR A 187 -8.00 1.72 9.70
C TYR A 187 -8.11 0.90 8.42
N GLY A 188 -7.00 0.34 7.91
CA GLY A 188 -6.97 -0.48 6.69
C GLY A 188 -6.93 0.32 5.39
N ASP A 189 -6.98 1.65 5.46
CA ASP A 189 -6.92 2.55 4.32
C ASP A 189 -5.92 3.69 4.57
N ARG A 190 -5.10 4.02 3.57
CA ARG A 190 -4.05 5.05 3.74
C ARG A 190 -4.61 6.45 3.90
N PHE A 191 -5.76 6.75 3.31
CA PHE A 191 -6.38 8.07 3.40
C PHE A 191 -7.06 8.25 4.75
N ASP A 192 -7.74 7.24 5.27
CA ASP A 192 -8.31 7.29 6.63
C ASP A 192 -7.22 7.41 7.72
N ASN A 193 -6.14 6.64 7.58
CA ASN A 193 -4.98 6.77 8.47
C ASN A 193 -4.38 8.18 8.41
N ASN A 194 -4.26 8.73 7.19
CA ASN A 194 -3.72 10.06 7.00
C ASN A 194 -4.66 11.15 7.55
N ILE A 195 -5.97 11.03 7.39
CA ILE A 195 -6.94 11.94 8.02
C ILE A 195 -6.77 11.93 9.54
N ALA A 196 -6.63 10.76 10.16
CA ALA A 196 -6.48 10.65 11.61
C ALA A 196 -5.19 11.30 12.13
N ILE A 197 -4.06 11.18 11.41
CA ILE A 197 -2.83 11.88 11.84
C ILE A 197 -2.92 13.39 11.60
N VAL A 198 -3.61 13.84 10.54
CA VAL A 198 -3.91 15.25 10.31
C VAL A 198 -4.79 15.82 11.44
N GLU A 199 -5.78 15.08 11.92
CA GLU A 199 -6.58 15.49 13.08
C GLU A 199 -5.72 15.63 14.34
N LYS A 200 -4.79 14.70 14.59
CA LYS A 200 -3.82 14.83 15.69
C LYS A 200 -2.92 16.05 15.53
N TYR A 201 -2.46 16.35 14.31
CA TYR A 201 -1.74 17.59 14.01
C TYR A 201 -2.58 18.83 14.35
N GLN A 202 -3.84 18.86 13.90
CA GLN A 202 -4.75 20.00 14.12
C GLN A 202 -5.06 20.23 15.61
N ASN A 203 -5.03 19.16 16.42
CA ASN A 203 -5.20 19.26 17.87
C ASN A 203 -4.02 19.95 18.58
N ILE A 204 -2.81 19.86 18.04
CA ILE A 204 -1.62 20.53 18.58
C ILE A 204 -1.32 21.86 17.88
N SER A 205 -1.78 22.04 16.64
CA SER A 205 -1.53 23.21 15.81
C SER A 205 -2.66 23.45 14.82
N LYS A 206 -3.51 24.43 15.12
CA LYS A 206 -4.61 24.83 14.25
C LYS A 206 -4.08 25.51 12.98
N ALA A 207 -3.94 24.73 11.90
CA ALA A 207 -3.48 25.22 10.61
C ALA A 207 -4.67 25.51 9.69
N SER A 208 -4.68 26.70 9.09
CA SER A 208 -5.67 27.11 8.08
C SER A 208 -5.26 26.72 6.65
N GLN A 209 -4.01 26.27 6.48
CA GLN A 209 -3.43 25.78 5.24
C GLN A 209 -3.07 24.31 5.38
N ILE A 210 -3.24 23.53 4.32
CA ILE A 210 -2.84 22.12 4.24
C ILE A 210 -2.02 21.86 2.97
N ILE A 211 -1.08 20.93 3.05
CA ILE A 211 -0.33 20.43 1.89
C ILE A 211 -1.05 19.20 1.34
N PHE A 212 -1.30 19.17 0.04
CA PHE A 212 -1.83 18.03 -0.67
C PHE A 212 -0.73 17.32 -1.47
N THR A 213 -0.64 16.00 -1.31
CA THR A 213 0.28 15.12 -2.04
C THR A 213 -0.34 13.72 -2.15
N ASN A 214 0.23 12.82 -2.96
CA ASN A 214 -0.12 11.40 -2.98
C ASN A 214 0.77 10.55 -2.06
N GLY A 215 1.75 11.15 -1.39
CA GLY A 215 2.67 10.48 -0.46
C GLY A 215 3.74 9.61 -1.11
N GLU A 216 3.95 9.74 -2.43
CA GLU A 216 4.88 8.88 -3.20
C GLU A 216 6.30 9.47 -3.30
N PHE A 217 6.57 10.61 -2.66
CA PHE A 217 7.88 11.26 -2.68
C PHE A 217 8.12 12.13 -1.44
N ILE A 218 9.39 12.40 -1.14
CA ILE A 218 9.84 13.40 -0.17
C ILE A 218 10.06 14.72 -0.89
N GLU A 219 9.56 15.80 -0.30
CA GLU A 219 9.89 17.19 -0.66
C GLU A 219 10.00 18.01 0.64
N ASN A 220 10.88 19.01 0.66
CA ASN A 220 11.25 19.71 1.90
C ASN A 220 10.06 20.38 2.62
N GLU A 221 9.10 20.94 1.90
CA GLU A 221 7.93 21.61 2.48
C GLU A 221 6.97 20.60 3.11
N ILE A 222 6.75 19.45 2.46
CA ILE A 222 6.01 18.31 2.99
C ILE A 222 6.57 17.88 4.36
N MET A 223 7.90 17.86 4.49
CA MET A 223 8.59 17.38 5.68
C MET A 223 8.74 18.42 6.79
N SER A 224 8.42 19.69 6.53
CA SER A 224 8.81 20.82 7.38
C SER A 224 8.09 20.90 8.73
N GLY A 225 6.95 20.22 8.88
CA GLY A 225 6.08 20.32 10.06
C GLY A 225 5.31 21.63 10.21
N ARG A 226 5.41 22.55 9.24
CA ARG A 226 4.72 23.85 9.27
C ARG A 226 3.23 23.73 8.98
N GLU A 227 2.87 22.88 8.02
CA GLU A 227 1.49 22.56 7.65
C GLU A 227 1.27 21.05 7.75
N PRO A 228 0.04 20.60 8.06
CA PRO A 228 -0.30 19.19 7.94
C PRO A 228 -0.26 18.76 6.46
N VAL A 229 -0.12 17.45 6.25
CA VAL A 229 -0.12 16.83 4.93
C VAL A 229 -1.35 15.94 4.80
N LEU A 230 -2.23 16.24 3.85
CA LEU A 230 -3.38 15.41 3.51
C LEU A 230 -3.18 14.71 2.17
N PHE A 231 -3.46 13.41 2.15
CA PHE A 231 -3.37 12.61 0.97
C PHE A 231 -4.55 12.81 0.04
N ILE A 232 -4.21 12.99 -1.22
CA ILE A 232 -5.11 13.00 -2.35
C ILE A 232 -4.70 11.89 -3.31
N GLY A 233 -5.67 11.37 -4.05
CA GLY A 233 -5.36 10.44 -5.12
C GLY A 233 -4.66 11.11 -6.30
N THR A 234 -4.21 10.30 -7.26
CA THR A 234 -3.53 10.83 -8.45
C THR A 234 -4.52 11.32 -9.49
N ASN A 235 -5.56 10.54 -9.80
CA ASN A 235 -6.58 10.93 -10.79
C ASN A 235 -7.91 11.32 -10.14
N VAL A 236 -8.23 10.72 -8.99
CA VAL A 236 -9.51 10.89 -8.30
C VAL A 236 -9.26 11.16 -6.82
N ILE A 237 -10.03 12.06 -6.22
CA ILE A 237 -9.98 12.27 -4.76
C ILE A 237 -10.92 11.28 -4.07
N PRO A 238 -10.44 10.50 -3.09
CA PRO A 238 -11.28 9.67 -2.25
C PRO A 238 -12.39 10.46 -1.56
N GLU A 239 -13.54 9.83 -1.39
CA GLU A 239 -14.71 10.50 -0.80
C GLU A 239 -14.48 10.87 0.68
N GLN A 240 -13.77 10.02 1.45
CA GLN A 240 -13.42 10.36 2.83
C GLN A 240 -12.61 11.66 2.93
N THR A 241 -11.68 11.90 2.01
CA THR A 241 -10.87 13.13 1.97
C THR A 241 -11.74 14.36 1.71
N VAL A 242 -12.69 14.27 0.77
CA VAL A 242 -13.63 15.38 0.49
C VAL A 242 -14.53 15.67 1.69
N ASN A 243 -15.05 14.62 2.33
CA ASN A 243 -15.90 14.75 3.51
C ASN A 243 -15.14 15.39 4.68
N TYR A 244 -13.89 14.98 4.91
CA TYR A 244 -13.02 15.60 5.90
C TYR A 244 -12.81 17.09 5.62
N LEU A 245 -12.44 17.45 4.39
CA LEU A 245 -12.16 18.84 4.01
C LEU A 245 -13.37 19.75 4.26
N ASN A 246 -14.57 19.33 3.87
CA ASN A 246 -15.81 20.09 4.07
C ASN A 246 -16.17 20.31 5.55
N GLY A 247 -15.68 19.47 6.47
CA GLY A 247 -15.88 19.61 7.92
C GLY A 247 -14.71 20.26 8.68
N SER A 248 -13.53 20.36 8.06
CA SER A 248 -12.27 20.70 8.75
C SER A 248 -12.08 22.19 9.07
N GLY A 249 -12.73 23.09 8.33
CA GLY A 249 -12.50 24.54 8.42
C GLY A 249 -11.16 25.00 7.80
N ILE A 250 -10.51 24.16 7.01
CA ILE A 250 -9.29 24.50 6.26
C ILE A 250 -9.70 25.25 4.98
N GLU A 251 -9.11 26.42 4.75
CA GLU A 251 -9.53 27.31 3.65
C GLU A 251 -8.56 27.26 2.46
N THR A 252 -7.28 26.94 2.70
CA THR A 252 -6.23 26.99 1.68
C THR A 252 -5.51 25.65 1.57
N GLY A 253 -5.25 25.22 0.33
CA GLY A 253 -4.49 24.02 0.01
C GLY A 253 -3.33 24.31 -0.93
N VAL A 254 -2.18 23.69 -0.67
CA VAL A 254 -1.02 23.72 -1.58
C VAL A 254 -0.79 22.30 -2.09
N VAL A 255 -1.02 22.08 -3.37
CA VAL A 255 -0.76 20.81 -4.04
C VAL A 255 0.70 20.78 -4.47
N ILE A 256 1.43 19.79 -3.96
CA ILE A 256 2.82 19.53 -4.32
C ILE A 256 2.83 18.23 -5.14
N GLY A 257 3.37 18.29 -6.36
CA GLY A 257 3.46 17.16 -7.28
C GLY A 257 2.77 17.43 -8.61
N ASN A 258 3.55 17.40 -9.69
CA ASN A 258 3.08 17.77 -11.04
C ASN A 258 1.95 16.85 -11.56
N ALA A 259 1.93 15.59 -11.14
CA ALA A 259 0.94 14.60 -11.57
C ALA A 259 -0.43 14.74 -10.86
N LEU A 260 -0.59 15.70 -9.95
CA LEU A 260 -1.78 15.84 -9.10
C LEU A 260 -2.74 16.93 -9.57
N THR A 261 -2.56 17.47 -10.79
CA THR A 261 -3.39 18.56 -11.31
C THR A 261 -4.86 18.20 -11.44
N ASP A 262 -5.14 16.95 -11.85
CA ASP A 262 -6.51 16.47 -12.02
C ASP A 262 -7.22 16.38 -10.67
N ALA A 263 -6.57 15.75 -9.69
CA ALA A 263 -7.06 15.71 -8.31
C ALA A 263 -7.23 17.14 -7.74
N ALA A 264 -6.28 18.06 -7.94
CA ALA A 264 -6.39 19.45 -7.49
C ALA A 264 -7.63 20.17 -8.06
N SER A 265 -7.94 19.92 -9.33
CA SER A 265 -9.14 20.48 -9.98
C SER A 265 -10.43 19.95 -9.33
N MET A 266 -10.45 18.67 -8.95
CA MET A 266 -11.58 18.07 -8.25
C MET A 266 -11.76 18.63 -6.84
N ILE A 267 -10.68 19.03 -6.14
CA ILE A 267 -10.79 19.65 -4.81
C ILE A 267 -11.57 20.95 -4.98
N THR A 268 -11.10 21.80 -5.90
CA THR A 268 -11.72 23.10 -6.20
C THR A 268 -13.17 22.96 -6.67
N ALA A 269 -13.53 21.85 -7.32
CA ALA A 269 -14.88 21.61 -7.80
C ALA A 269 -15.83 21.04 -6.73
N ARG A 270 -15.31 20.37 -5.70
CA ARG A 270 -16.09 19.64 -4.69
C ARG A 270 -16.02 20.24 -3.28
N THR A 271 -15.15 21.22 -3.07
CA THR A 271 -14.96 21.94 -1.81
C THR A 271 -14.87 23.44 -2.07
N ASP A 272 -15.05 24.25 -1.02
CA ASP A 272 -14.92 25.71 -1.09
C ASP A 272 -13.47 26.21 -0.91
N MET A 273 -12.48 25.34 -1.09
CA MET A 273 -11.07 25.66 -0.80
C MET A 273 -10.38 26.46 -1.91
N HIS A 274 -9.41 27.29 -1.50
CA HIS A 274 -8.44 27.92 -2.40
C HIS A 274 -7.23 27.01 -2.61
N VAL A 275 -7.08 26.48 -3.82
CA VAL A 275 -6.01 25.53 -4.15
C VAL A 275 -4.93 26.19 -5.01
N PHE A 276 -3.68 26.08 -4.56
CA PHE A 276 -2.49 26.46 -5.31
C PHE A 276 -1.71 25.22 -5.71
N ILE A 277 -1.11 25.21 -6.90
CA ILE A 277 -0.26 24.10 -7.34
C ILE A 277 1.19 24.59 -7.41
N LYS A 278 2.08 23.89 -6.71
CA LYS A 278 3.52 24.12 -6.70
C LYS A 278 4.15 23.21 -7.76
N PHE A 279 4.50 23.78 -8.91
CA PHE A 279 5.12 23.05 -10.04
C PHE A 279 6.65 23.08 -10.04
N GLY A 280 7.24 23.96 -9.24
CA GLY A 280 8.66 24.24 -9.29
C GLY A 280 9.10 25.20 -8.21
N GLN A 281 10.40 25.38 -8.14
CA GLN A 281 11.05 26.24 -7.17
C GLN A 281 11.95 27.24 -7.89
N GLY A 282 11.97 28.47 -7.38
CA GLY A 282 12.91 29.47 -7.86
C GLY A 282 14.26 29.23 -7.20
N ARG A 283 15.31 29.06 -8.01
CA ARG A 283 16.68 29.02 -7.51
C ARG A 283 17.38 30.32 -7.88
N THR A 284 17.88 31.05 -6.88
CA THR A 284 18.69 32.25 -7.11
C THR A 284 20.08 31.81 -7.53
N GLY A 285 20.42 32.00 -8.80
CA GLY A 285 21.79 31.85 -9.25
C GLY A 285 22.68 32.87 -8.54
N GLY A 286 23.79 32.42 -7.96
CA GLY A 286 24.81 33.29 -7.38
C GLY A 286 25.41 34.21 -8.46
N GLY A 287 24.81 35.38 -8.67
CA GLY A 287 25.24 36.28 -9.73
C GLY A 287 24.52 37.63 -9.86
N GLY A 288 23.57 37.97 -8.98
CA GLY A 288 22.90 39.29 -9.01
C GLY A 288 21.95 39.52 -10.19
N ASP A 289 21.65 38.49 -10.99
CA ASP A 289 20.61 38.57 -12.02
C ASP A 289 19.22 38.53 -11.39
N SER A 290 18.37 39.48 -11.78
CA SER A 290 17.05 39.74 -11.20
C SER A 290 15.97 38.71 -11.57
N PHE A 291 16.37 37.55 -12.10
CA PHE A 291 15.47 36.47 -12.50
C PHE A 291 16.01 35.15 -11.94
N SER A 292 15.29 34.56 -10.98
CA SER A 292 15.49 33.16 -10.60
C SER A 292 14.99 32.27 -11.73
N LEU A 293 15.82 31.31 -12.16
CA LEU A 293 15.35 30.23 -13.01
C LEU A 293 14.36 29.40 -12.17
N VAL A 294 13.19 29.12 -12.75
CA VAL A 294 12.24 28.18 -12.15
C VAL A 294 12.66 26.79 -12.60
N GLU A 295 13.08 25.98 -11.64
CA GLU A 295 13.43 24.57 -11.84
C GLU A 295 12.32 23.67 -11.29
N ALA A 296 12.37 22.38 -11.64
CA ALA A 296 11.51 21.37 -11.03
C ALA A 296 11.76 21.29 -9.51
N LEU A 297 10.76 20.79 -8.79
CA LEU A 297 10.91 20.51 -7.37
C LEU A 297 11.93 19.39 -7.16
N ASP A 298 12.69 19.50 -6.06
CA ASP A 298 13.50 18.38 -5.60
C ASP A 298 12.56 17.35 -4.96
N GLU A 299 12.25 16.32 -5.72
CA GLU A 299 11.39 15.21 -5.30
C GLU A 299 12.26 13.96 -5.17
N PHE A 300 12.25 13.34 -3.98
CA PHE A 300 12.88 12.03 -3.78
C PHE A 300 11.82 10.93 -3.83
N PRO A 301 11.85 10.00 -4.80
CA PRO A 301 10.82 8.99 -4.95
C PRO A 301 10.84 7.98 -3.80
N LEU A 302 9.66 7.56 -3.36
CA LEU A 302 9.48 6.56 -2.32
C LEU A 302 9.00 5.21 -2.87
N PRO A 303 9.23 4.10 -2.15
CA PRO A 303 8.61 2.81 -2.47
C PRO A 303 7.08 2.93 -2.50
N LYS A 304 6.46 2.39 -3.56
CA LYS A 304 5.03 2.47 -3.83
C LYS A 304 4.52 1.25 -4.60
N TYR A 305 3.20 1.08 -4.65
CA TYR A 305 2.54 0.12 -5.52
C TYR A 305 2.44 0.64 -6.95
N GLU A 306 2.81 -0.20 -7.91
CA GLU A 306 2.54 0.04 -9.33
C GLU A 306 1.20 -0.61 -9.70
N LEU A 307 0.12 0.19 -9.62
CA LEU A 307 -1.23 -0.27 -9.90
C LEU A 307 -1.54 -0.12 -11.40
N VAL A 308 -1.79 -1.24 -12.08
CA VAL A 308 -2.10 -1.27 -13.51
C VAL A 308 -3.24 -2.26 -13.76
N THR A 309 -4.27 -1.82 -14.47
CA THR A 309 -5.39 -2.67 -14.92
C THR A 309 -5.82 -2.32 -16.32
N SER A 310 -6.42 -3.28 -17.01
CA SER A 310 -6.95 -3.12 -18.37
C SER A 310 -8.25 -3.89 -18.56
N VAL A 311 -9.01 -3.56 -19.61
CA VAL A 311 -10.16 -4.35 -20.05
C VAL A 311 -9.74 -5.23 -21.22
N VAL A 312 -9.93 -6.54 -21.08
CA VAL A 312 -9.57 -7.55 -22.09
C VAL A 312 -10.66 -7.67 -23.14
N SER A 313 -11.92 -7.82 -22.70
CA SER A 313 -13.07 -7.94 -23.61
C SER A 313 -14.35 -7.37 -23.01
N VAL A 314 -15.28 -7.05 -23.89
CA VAL A 314 -16.67 -6.72 -23.59
C VAL A 314 -17.54 -7.51 -24.56
N ASP A 315 -18.37 -8.39 -24.06
CA ASP A 315 -19.20 -9.29 -24.86
C ASP A 315 -20.64 -9.24 -24.36
N TYR A 316 -21.61 -9.08 -25.26
CA TYR A 316 -23.03 -9.17 -24.94
C TYR A 316 -23.53 -10.59 -25.20
N ASN A 317 -23.98 -11.25 -24.15
CA ASN A 317 -24.52 -12.59 -24.20
C ASN A 317 -26.02 -12.56 -24.49
N GLN A 318 -26.38 -12.87 -25.74
CA GLN A 318 -27.76 -12.93 -26.20
C GLN A 318 -28.59 -14.05 -25.55
N GLY A 319 -27.92 -15.05 -24.96
CA GLY A 319 -28.57 -16.14 -24.24
C GLY A 319 -29.12 -15.71 -22.88
N THR A 320 -28.34 -14.92 -22.13
CA THR A 320 -28.70 -14.45 -20.79
C THR A 320 -29.24 -13.02 -20.76
N GLY A 321 -28.91 -12.20 -21.77
CA GLY A 321 -29.22 -10.77 -21.80
C GLY A 321 -28.23 -9.90 -21.02
N GLU A 322 -27.04 -10.44 -20.74
CA GLU A 322 -26.02 -9.79 -19.91
C GLU A 322 -24.87 -9.24 -20.75
N LEU A 323 -24.27 -8.14 -20.28
CA LEU A 323 -23.00 -7.63 -20.76
C LEU A 323 -21.87 -8.18 -19.88
N GLU A 324 -21.00 -8.98 -20.46
CA GLU A 324 -19.84 -9.59 -19.81
C GLU A 324 -18.60 -8.73 -20.06
N VAL A 325 -17.93 -8.31 -19.00
CA VAL A 325 -16.73 -7.47 -19.05
C VAL A 325 -15.60 -8.18 -18.34
N VAL A 326 -14.48 -8.40 -19.04
CA VAL A 326 -13.31 -9.08 -18.48
C VAL A 326 -12.22 -8.07 -18.22
N TYR A 327 -11.89 -7.88 -16.94
CA TYR A 327 -10.78 -7.05 -16.48
C TYR A 327 -9.52 -7.88 -16.34
N LYS A 328 -8.35 -7.23 -16.40
CA LYS A 328 -7.06 -7.82 -16.07
C LYS A 328 -6.34 -6.93 -15.07
N ASN A 329 -5.77 -7.55 -14.04
CA ASN A 329 -4.84 -6.90 -13.14
C ASN A 329 -3.41 -7.21 -13.60
N ASP A 330 -2.70 -6.18 -14.08
CA ASP A 330 -1.31 -6.27 -14.51
C ASP A 330 -0.34 -5.82 -13.39
N ALA A 331 -0.87 -5.46 -12.21
CA ALA A 331 -0.08 -5.11 -11.03
C ALA A 331 0.49 -6.37 -10.35
N ASN A 332 1.49 -6.15 -9.49
CA ASN A 332 2.09 -7.15 -8.60
C ASN A 332 1.40 -7.21 -7.22
N VAL A 333 0.17 -6.71 -7.14
CA VAL A 333 -0.67 -6.71 -5.95
C VAL A 333 -2.13 -6.82 -6.35
N ASP A 334 -2.97 -7.29 -5.44
CA ASP A 334 -4.41 -7.28 -5.64
C ASP A 334 -4.93 -5.83 -5.79
N ILE A 335 -5.94 -5.66 -6.65
CA ILE A 335 -6.59 -4.37 -6.87
C ILE A 335 -8.08 -4.46 -6.59
N PHE A 336 -8.64 -3.38 -6.04
CA PHE A 336 -10.06 -3.15 -5.99
C PHE A 336 -10.45 -2.24 -7.15
N SER A 337 -11.53 -2.57 -7.85
CA SER A 337 -12.02 -1.82 -9.00
C SER A 337 -13.51 -1.55 -8.86
N LYS A 338 -13.97 -0.39 -9.32
CA LYS A 338 -15.39 -0.06 -9.45
C LYS A 338 -15.63 0.60 -10.79
N SER A 339 -16.46 -0.02 -11.62
CA SER A 339 -16.63 0.33 -13.02
C SER A 339 -18.03 0.84 -13.37
N SER A 340 -18.08 1.63 -14.44
CA SER A 340 -19.30 1.99 -15.16
C SER A 340 -19.03 1.83 -16.66
N VAL A 341 -19.93 1.15 -17.34
CA VAL A 341 -19.81 0.78 -18.74
C VAL A 341 -20.97 1.38 -19.50
N CYS A 342 -20.69 2.31 -20.41
CA CYS A 342 -21.67 2.92 -21.29
C CYS A 342 -21.63 2.22 -22.66
N VAL A 343 -22.76 1.68 -23.11
CA VAL A 343 -22.84 0.98 -24.39
C VAL A 343 -23.47 1.87 -25.45
N PHE A 344 -22.86 1.89 -26.63
CA PHE A 344 -23.25 2.71 -27.76
C PHE A 344 -23.54 1.85 -28.98
N ILE A 345 -24.61 2.18 -29.68
CA ILE A 345 -24.94 1.60 -30.99
C ILE A 345 -24.89 2.72 -32.02
N SER A 346 -23.98 2.61 -33.00
CA SER A 346 -23.76 3.63 -34.03
C SER A 346 -23.56 5.05 -33.44
N GLY A 347 -22.84 5.15 -32.32
CA GLY A 347 -22.52 6.41 -31.64
C GLY A 347 -23.62 6.98 -30.74
N THR A 348 -24.76 6.31 -30.60
CA THR A 348 -25.81 6.71 -29.64
C THR A 348 -25.74 5.80 -28.42
N GLN A 349 -25.68 6.39 -27.22
CA GLN A 349 -25.71 5.61 -25.98
C GLN A 349 -27.08 4.95 -25.82
N VAL A 350 -27.08 3.63 -25.61
CA VAL A 350 -28.31 2.82 -25.47
C VAL A 350 -28.45 2.20 -24.09
N ALA A 351 -27.36 2.00 -23.36
CA ALA A 351 -27.35 1.43 -22.02
C ALA A 351 -26.19 1.99 -21.18
N ALA A 352 -26.32 1.89 -19.86
CA ALA A 352 -25.25 2.11 -18.89
C ALA A 352 -25.41 1.10 -17.76
N VAL A 353 -24.35 0.36 -17.48
CA VAL A 353 -24.26 -0.62 -16.38
C VAL A 353 -23.03 -0.32 -15.53
N GLY A 354 -22.88 -0.96 -14.38
CA GLY A 354 -21.72 -0.76 -13.52
C GLY A 354 -21.83 -1.46 -12.19
N ASP A 355 -20.75 -1.41 -11.43
CA ASP A 355 -20.65 -2.06 -10.13
C ASP A 355 -21.30 -1.23 -9.02
N GLU A 356 -22.07 -1.88 -8.14
CA GLU A 356 -22.58 -1.23 -6.93
C GLU A 356 -21.48 -1.10 -5.87
N GLU A 357 -20.67 -2.15 -5.70
CA GLU A 357 -19.56 -2.25 -4.75
C GLU A 357 -18.24 -2.56 -5.47
N PRO A 358 -17.08 -2.17 -4.91
CA PRO A 358 -15.80 -2.49 -5.52
C PRO A 358 -15.56 -4.00 -5.58
N ILE A 359 -15.12 -4.50 -6.73
CA ILE A 359 -14.73 -5.89 -6.97
C ILE A 359 -13.22 -6.07 -6.72
N LEU A 360 -12.82 -7.23 -6.22
CA LEU A 360 -11.42 -7.62 -6.05
C LEU A 360 -10.92 -8.34 -7.30
N ILE A 361 -9.82 -7.86 -7.86
CA ILE A 361 -9.11 -8.52 -8.97
C ILE A 361 -7.71 -8.86 -8.45
N PHE A 362 -7.44 -10.15 -8.30
CA PHE A 362 -6.18 -10.62 -7.74
C PHE A 362 -4.98 -10.30 -8.63
N GLU A 363 -3.79 -10.23 -8.03
CA GLU A 363 -2.51 -10.04 -8.72
C GLU A 363 -2.38 -10.92 -9.97
N GLY A 364 -2.09 -10.31 -11.12
CA GLY A 364 -1.79 -11.00 -12.37
C GLY A 364 -2.98 -11.64 -13.10
N ASP A 365 -4.18 -11.62 -12.50
CA ASP A 365 -5.34 -12.40 -12.97
C ASP A 365 -6.28 -11.61 -13.92
N THR A 366 -7.15 -12.36 -14.59
CA THR A 366 -8.35 -11.86 -15.26
C THR A 366 -9.62 -12.16 -14.49
N PHE A 367 -10.49 -11.16 -14.33
CA PHE A 367 -11.77 -11.31 -13.65
C PHE A 367 -12.93 -10.81 -14.51
N GLY A 368 -13.93 -11.67 -14.70
CA GLY A 368 -15.13 -11.37 -15.48
C GLY A 368 -16.29 -10.94 -14.60
N VAL A 369 -16.99 -9.87 -14.98
CA VAL A 369 -18.25 -9.42 -14.36
C VAL A 369 -19.35 -9.45 -15.41
N SER A 370 -20.56 -9.86 -15.01
CA SER A 370 -21.73 -9.86 -15.87
C SER A 370 -22.75 -8.85 -15.35
N TYR A 371 -23.29 -8.02 -16.24
CA TYR A 371 -24.29 -7.00 -15.91
C TYR A 371 -25.58 -7.24 -16.70
N ASP A 372 -26.73 -7.23 -16.03
CA ASP A 372 -28.03 -7.22 -16.71
C ASP A 372 -28.12 -6.03 -17.68
N CYS A 373 -28.37 -6.31 -18.96
CA CYS A 373 -28.42 -5.27 -20.00
C CYS A 373 -29.58 -5.49 -20.99
N PRO A 374 -30.84 -5.54 -20.51
CA PRO A 374 -32.00 -5.86 -21.34
C PRO A 374 -32.27 -4.83 -22.46
N GLU A 375 -31.77 -3.60 -22.33
CA GLU A 375 -31.91 -2.54 -23.33
C GLU A 375 -31.24 -2.91 -24.67
N LEU A 376 -30.16 -3.68 -24.62
CA LEU A 376 -29.47 -4.15 -25.82
C LEU A 376 -30.31 -5.18 -26.59
N ALA A 377 -30.95 -6.12 -25.89
CA ALA A 377 -31.84 -7.12 -26.51
C ALA A 377 -32.98 -6.48 -27.31
N ALA A 378 -33.50 -5.35 -26.81
CA ALA A 378 -34.63 -4.66 -27.42
C ALA A 378 -34.24 -3.83 -28.66
N HIS A 379 -32.95 -3.66 -28.94
CA HIS A 379 -32.50 -2.75 -29.97
C HIS A 379 -32.57 -3.38 -31.39
N PRO A 380 -33.29 -2.76 -32.35
CA PRO A 380 -33.60 -3.38 -33.64
C PRO A 380 -32.40 -3.59 -34.57
N SER A 381 -31.27 -2.94 -34.28
CA SER A 381 -30.04 -3.00 -35.10
C SER A 381 -28.91 -3.79 -34.46
N LEU A 382 -29.17 -4.54 -33.38
CA LEU A 382 -28.14 -5.24 -32.61
C LEU A 382 -27.20 -6.07 -33.51
N GLU A 383 -27.74 -6.87 -34.43
CA GLU A 383 -26.92 -7.76 -35.28
C GLU A 383 -26.18 -7.08 -36.44
N THR A 384 -26.46 -5.81 -36.72
CA THR A 384 -25.99 -5.14 -37.96
C THR A 384 -25.23 -3.85 -37.71
N ALA A 385 -25.37 -3.27 -36.52
CA ALA A 385 -24.72 -2.02 -36.16
C ALA A 385 -23.33 -2.27 -35.53
N ASN A 386 -22.46 -1.25 -35.61
CA ASN A 386 -21.27 -1.23 -34.78
C ASN A 386 -21.67 -0.94 -33.33
N ILE A 387 -21.30 -1.83 -32.41
CA ILE A 387 -21.56 -1.70 -30.98
C ILE A 387 -20.22 -1.47 -30.29
N THR A 388 -20.14 -0.41 -29.50
CA THR A 388 -18.96 -0.08 -28.71
C THR A 388 -19.34 0.12 -27.26
N ALA A 389 -18.41 -0.17 -26.35
CA ALA A 389 -18.54 0.10 -24.93
C ALA A 389 -17.42 1.02 -24.47
N ASP A 390 -17.77 2.09 -23.79
CA ASP A 390 -16.83 2.91 -23.04
C ASP A 390 -16.82 2.40 -21.59
N VAL A 391 -15.72 1.77 -21.20
CA VAL A 391 -15.49 1.31 -19.84
C VAL A 391 -14.72 2.38 -19.07
N TYR A 392 -15.32 2.85 -17.99
CA TYR A 392 -14.73 3.75 -17.02
C TYR A 392 -14.59 2.98 -15.71
N ALA A 393 -13.38 2.81 -15.18
CA ALA A 393 -13.17 2.15 -13.90
C ALA A 393 -12.23 2.94 -13.00
N VAL A 394 -12.65 3.16 -11.75
CA VAL A 394 -11.76 3.66 -10.70
C VAL A 394 -11.21 2.49 -9.92
N PHE A 395 -9.91 2.49 -9.65
CA PHE A 395 -9.24 1.36 -9.01
C PHE A 395 -8.17 1.80 -8.01
N GLY A 396 -7.79 0.89 -7.11
CA GLY A 396 -6.89 1.17 -6.00
C GLY A 396 -6.49 -0.06 -5.21
N GLU A 397 -5.61 0.13 -4.22
CA GLU A 397 -5.10 -0.93 -3.34
C GLU A 397 -6.09 -1.36 -2.23
N SER A 398 -7.15 -0.58 -2.02
CA SER A 398 -8.20 -0.83 -1.03
C SER A 398 -9.54 -0.33 -1.58
N THR A 399 -10.65 -0.75 -0.97
CA THR A 399 -11.99 -0.22 -1.29
C THR A 399 -12.13 1.28 -0.98
N GLY A 400 -11.37 1.81 -0.01
CA GLY A 400 -11.30 3.24 0.31
C GLY A 400 -10.32 4.03 -0.56
N SER A 401 -9.44 3.34 -1.28
CA SER A 401 -8.33 3.91 -2.03
C SER A 401 -8.54 3.95 -3.55
N LEU A 402 -9.78 3.97 -4.06
CA LEU A 402 -10.04 3.99 -5.51
C LEU A 402 -9.64 5.33 -6.15
N ASN A 403 -8.36 5.47 -6.50
CA ASN A 403 -7.70 6.74 -6.78
C ASN A 403 -7.01 6.81 -8.15
N ARG A 404 -6.98 5.68 -8.87
CA ARG A 404 -6.52 5.55 -10.25
C ARG A 404 -7.71 5.47 -11.19
N LEU A 405 -7.50 5.84 -12.45
CA LEU A 405 -8.54 5.85 -13.47
C LEU A 405 -8.13 5.02 -14.69
N LEU A 406 -9.00 4.08 -15.07
CA LEU A 406 -8.98 3.39 -16.36
C LEU A 406 -10.13 3.94 -17.22
N GLN A 407 -9.81 4.31 -18.46
CA GLN A 407 -10.81 4.63 -19.47
C GLN A 407 -10.42 3.95 -20.78
N GLN A 408 -11.28 3.05 -21.27
CA GLN A 408 -11.03 2.25 -22.47
C GLN A 408 -12.31 2.10 -23.30
N THR A 409 -12.20 2.30 -24.61
CA THR A 409 -13.29 2.03 -25.57
C THR A 409 -13.00 0.71 -26.29
N LEU A 410 -13.96 -0.21 -26.27
CA LEU A 410 -13.87 -1.51 -26.95
C LEU A 410 -15.06 -1.74 -27.87
N ASN A 411 -14.90 -2.61 -28.86
CA ASN A 411 -16.04 -3.17 -29.59
C ASN A 411 -16.72 -4.22 -28.71
N VAL A 412 -18.06 -4.25 -28.74
CA VAL A 412 -18.84 -5.27 -28.02
C VAL A 412 -19.02 -6.48 -28.92
N GLY A 413 -18.51 -7.64 -28.49
CA GLY A 413 -18.77 -8.92 -29.15
C GLY A 413 -20.20 -9.38 -28.93
N LEU A 414 -20.77 -10.14 -29.87
CA LEU A 414 -22.06 -10.79 -29.69
C LEU A 414 -21.84 -12.28 -29.53
N ILE A 415 -22.24 -12.83 -28.39
CA ILE A 415 -22.15 -14.25 -28.07
C ILE A 415 -23.53 -14.78 -27.66
N SER A 416 -23.70 -16.10 -27.64
CA SER A 416 -24.91 -16.73 -27.12
C SER A 416 -24.50 -17.99 -26.36
N PHE A 417 -24.58 -17.94 -25.03
CA PHE A 417 -24.12 -18.99 -24.14
C PHE A 417 -24.99 -19.06 -22.88
N GLU A 418 -25.26 -20.27 -22.38
CA GLU A 418 -26.01 -20.51 -21.14
C GLU A 418 -25.17 -21.41 -20.24
N ASP A 419 -24.80 -20.90 -19.05
CA ASP A 419 -23.98 -21.63 -18.10
C ASP A 419 -24.82 -22.66 -17.31
N ARG A 420 -24.48 -23.94 -17.43
CA ARG A 420 -25.16 -25.05 -16.73
C ARG A 420 -24.29 -25.71 -15.68
N SER A 421 -23.19 -25.06 -15.30
CA SER A 421 -22.29 -25.55 -14.26
C SER A 421 -22.96 -25.49 -12.88
N SER A 422 -22.55 -26.42 -12.00
CA SER A 422 -23.00 -26.46 -10.61
C SER A 422 -21.93 -27.13 -9.78
N ILE A 423 -21.61 -26.56 -8.62
CA ILE A 423 -20.58 -27.09 -7.72
C ILE A 423 -21.09 -27.14 -6.27
N ASP A 424 -20.40 -27.92 -5.46
CA ASP A 424 -20.47 -27.86 -4.00
C ASP A 424 -19.06 -27.91 -3.40
N VAL A 425 -18.89 -27.32 -2.23
CA VAL A 425 -17.63 -27.36 -1.47
C VAL A 425 -17.81 -28.14 -0.18
N THR A 426 -16.96 -29.13 0.01
CA THR A 426 -17.19 -30.18 1.02
C THR A 426 -16.21 -30.12 2.18
N LYS A 427 -15.00 -29.58 1.94
CA LYS A 427 -13.92 -29.62 2.92
C LYS A 427 -12.95 -28.47 2.76
N ILE A 428 -12.51 -27.92 3.89
CA ILE A 428 -11.29 -27.10 4.00
C ILE A 428 -10.35 -27.73 5.03
N GLN A 429 -9.06 -27.81 4.73
CA GLN A 429 -8.06 -28.43 5.59
C GLN A 429 -6.75 -27.63 5.59
N TYR A 430 -6.17 -27.39 6.77
CA TYR A 430 -4.83 -26.86 6.93
C TYR A 430 -3.87 -27.93 7.44
N ASN A 431 -2.75 -28.13 6.73
CA ASN A 431 -1.69 -29.05 7.15
C ASN A 431 -0.51 -28.25 7.71
N LYS A 432 -0.31 -28.34 9.04
CA LYS A 432 0.76 -27.61 9.75
C LYS A 432 2.17 -27.94 9.24
N ASN A 433 2.41 -29.19 8.80
CA ASN A 433 3.75 -29.61 8.39
C ASN A 433 4.14 -29.05 7.03
N THR A 434 3.18 -28.91 6.13
CA THR A 434 3.42 -28.36 4.79
C THR A 434 3.07 -26.88 4.67
N GLN A 435 2.46 -26.31 5.72
CA GLN A 435 1.87 -24.95 5.72
C GLN A 435 0.93 -24.76 4.52
N ARG A 436 0.10 -25.77 4.21
CA ARG A 436 -0.82 -25.72 3.07
C ARG A 436 -2.25 -25.75 3.52
N LEU A 437 -3.03 -24.81 3.01
CA LEU A 437 -4.48 -24.82 3.09
C LEU A 437 -5.03 -25.41 1.81
N SER A 438 -5.99 -26.32 1.93
CA SER A 438 -6.64 -26.97 0.79
C SER A 438 -8.16 -26.91 0.88
N VAL A 439 -8.81 -26.64 -0.25
CA VAL A 439 -10.27 -26.67 -0.42
C VAL A 439 -10.64 -27.78 -1.39
N THR A 440 -11.64 -28.59 -1.03
CA THR A 440 -12.16 -29.65 -1.89
C THR A 440 -13.50 -29.25 -2.50
N VAL A 441 -13.49 -29.08 -3.82
CA VAL A 441 -14.64 -28.70 -4.65
C VAL A 441 -15.13 -29.93 -5.40
N THR A 442 -16.44 -30.07 -5.53
CA THR A 442 -17.10 -31.14 -6.30
C THR A 442 -18.01 -30.51 -7.35
N ASN A 443 -17.85 -30.91 -8.60
CA ASN A 443 -18.77 -30.53 -9.67
C ASN A 443 -20.02 -31.42 -9.58
N THR A 444 -21.14 -30.82 -9.21
CA THR A 444 -22.44 -31.46 -9.06
C THR A 444 -23.32 -31.32 -10.30
N GLY A 445 -22.86 -30.58 -11.32
CA GLY A 445 -23.55 -30.39 -12.59
C GLY A 445 -23.29 -31.50 -13.61
N ASP A 446 -23.95 -31.36 -14.76
CA ASP A 446 -23.90 -32.32 -15.88
C ASP A 446 -22.83 -31.96 -16.93
N VAL A 447 -22.11 -30.86 -16.72
CA VAL A 447 -21.09 -30.30 -17.63
C VAL A 447 -19.78 -30.10 -16.89
N ALA A 448 -18.67 -30.11 -17.61
CA ALA A 448 -17.40 -29.69 -17.03
C ALA A 448 -17.42 -28.17 -16.78
N CYS A 449 -16.70 -27.73 -15.77
CA CYS A 449 -16.60 -26.32 -15.42
C CYS A 449 -15.20 -25.97 -14.92
N TYR A 450 -14.90 -24.68 -14.85
CA TYR A 450 -13.72 -24.13 -14.23
C TYR A 450 -14.09 -23.62 -12.84
N VAL A 451 -13.21 -23.80 -11.87
CA VAL A 451 -13.42 -23.36 -10.48
C VAL A 451 -12.22 -22.57 -9.99
N CYS A 452 -12.49 -21.48 -9.28
CA CYS A 452 -11.48 -20.62 -8.68
C CYS A 452 -11.84 -20.40 -7.21
N PRO A 453 -11.28 -21.22 -6.29
CA PRO A 453 -11.58 -21.12 -4.87
C PRO A 453 -10.72 -20.06 -4.18
N ASP A 454 -11.40 -19.14 -3.49
CA ASP A 454 -10.87 -18.12 -2.60
C ASP A 454 -11.28 -18.41 -1.15
N VAL A 455 -10.44 -18.02 -0.20
CA VAL A 455 -10.72 -18.17 1.23
C VAL A 455 -10.46 -16.86 1.96
N LYS A 456 -11.29 -16.56 2.96
CA LYS A 456 -11.08 -15.42 3.84
C LYS A 456 -10.54 -15.90 5.19
N LEU A 457 -9.32 -15.50 5.53
CA LEU A 457 -8.62 -15.91 6.76
C LEU A 457 -8.22 -14.68 7.58
N ARG A 458 -8.27 -14.81 8.91
CA ARG A 458 -7.67 -13.86 9.84
C ARG A 458 -6.21 -14.21 10.11
N ILE A 459 -5.28 -13.53 9.42
CA ILE A 459 -3.84 -13.72 9.60
C ILE A 459 -3.26 -12.46 10.24
N ASN A 460 -2.42 -12.61 11.26
CA ASN A 460 -1.85 -11.49 12.00
C ASN A 460 -2.93 -10.52 12.55
N GLY A 461 -4.07 -11.08 12.97
CA GLY A 461 -5.19 -10.33 13.55
C GLY A 461 -6.09 -9.63 12.52
N ARG A 462 -5.84 -9.78 11.22
CA ARG A 462 -6.60 -9.12 10.14
C ARG A 462 -7.18 -10.09 9.14
N GLU A 463 -8.38 -9.79 8.67
CA GLU A 463 -9.00 -10.55 7.58
C GLU A 463 -8.29 -10.29 6.26
N GLN A 464 -7.95 -11.35 5.55
CA GLN A 464 -7.25 -11.36 4.27
C GLN A 464 -7.90 -12.41 3.38
N SER A 465 -8.06 -12.09 2.10
CA SER A 465 -8.53 -13.04 1.09
C SER A 465 -7.35 -13.71 0.41
N PHE A 466 -7.41 -15.02 0.24
CA PHE A 466 -6.39 -15.79 -0.45
C PHE A 466 -7.03 -16.62 -1.54
N ARG A 467 -6.59 -16.39 -2.77
CA ARG A 467 -6.87 -17.32 -3.86
C ARG A 467 -5.98 -18.55 -3.78
N LEU A 468 -6.56 -19.74 -3.93
CA LEU A 468 -5.83 -21.01 -3.80
C LEU A 468 -5.22 -21.54 -5.10
N VAL A 469 -5.57 -20.95 -6.24
CA VAL A 469 -5.02 -21.24 -7.58
C VAL A 469 -4.53 -19.98 -8.27
N ASP A 470 -3.58 -20.12 -9.18
CA ASP A 470 -3.17 -18.99 -10.03
C ASP A 470 -4.12 -18.87 -11.23
N ASP A 471 -4.52 -20.00 -11.84
CA ASP A 471 -5.49 -20.08 -12.94
C ASP A 471 -6.73 -20.91 -12.56
N PRO A 472 -7.93 -20.65 -13.13
CA PRO A 472 -9.11 -21.46 -12.89
C PRO A 472 -8.89 -22.96 -13.16
N GLU A 473 -9.22 -23.82 -12.20
CA GLU A 473 -8.99 -25.27 -12.31
C GLU A 473 -10.14 -25.93 -13.08
N TYR A 474 -9.80 -26.67 -14.14
CA TYR A 474 -10.78 -27.45 -14.90
C TYR A 474 -11.27 -28.68 -14.11
N LEU A 475 -12.58 -28.82 -13.97
CA LEU A 475 -13.24 -29.86 -13.19
C LEU A 475 -14.34 -30.56 -14.01
N GLU A 476 -14.11 -31.83 -14.34
CA GLU A 476 -15.08 -32.67 -15.04
C GLU A 476 -16.37 -32.90 -14.21
N ALA A 477 -17.50 -33.09 -14.91
CA ALA A 477 -18.79 -33.40 -14.30
C ALA A 477 -18.73 -34.61 -13.34
N GLY A 478 -19.28 -34.44 -12.13
CA GLY A 478 -19.31 -35.48 -11.10
C GLY A 478 -17.96 -35.79 -10.44
N LYS A 479 -16.90 -35.03 -10.72
CA LYS A 479 -15.58 -35.19 -10.09
C LYS A 479 -15.38 -34.18 -8.95
N SER A 480 -14.45 -34.52 -8.07
CA SER A 480 -13.94 -33.62 -7.05
C SER A 480 -12.46 -33.32 -7.29
N ALA A 481 -12.08 -32.07 -7.09
CA ALA A 481 -10.69 -31.63 -7.05
C ALA A 481 -10.37 -31.05 -5.67
N SER A 482 -9.11 -31.16 -5.26
CA SER A 482 -8.63 -30.55 -4.02
C SER A 482 -7.49 -29.61 -4.35
N THR A 483 -7.77 -28.33 -4.31
CA THR A 483 -6.82 -27.28 -4.64
C THR A 483 -6.19 -26.75 -3.38
N SER A 484 -4.92 -26.31 -3.45
CA SER A 484 -4.19 -25.91 -2.24
C SER A 484 -3.15 -24.85 -2.52
N LYS A 485 -2.92 -23.98 -1.53
CA LYS A 485 -1.87 -22.96 -1.53
C LYS A 485 -1.07 -23.01 -0.24
N ARG A 486 0.21 -22.64 -0.32
CA ARG A 486 1.03 -22.45 0.88
C ARG A 486 0.62 -21.14 1.53
N ILE A 487 0.17 -21.20 2.77
CA ILE A 487 -0.21 -20.05 3.58
C ILE A 487 0.44 -20.28 4.93
N ASP A 488 1.32 -19.37 5.36
CA ASP A 488 1.93 -19.50 6.67
C ASP A 488 0.93 -19.01 7.72
N MET A 489 0.49 -19.93 8.58
CA MET A 489 -0.40 -19.65 9.70
C MET A 489 0.28 -20.08 10.98
N THR A 490 0.48 -19.13 11.89
CA THR A 490 0.89 -19.41 13.27
C THR A 490 -0.23 -20.14 14.01
N ASP A 491 0.09 -20.72 15.18
CA ASP A 491 -0.95 -21.33 16.01
C ASP A 491 -2.04 -20.33 16.44
N ALA A 492 -1.69 -19.05 16.59
CA ALA A 492 -2.64 -17.96 16.84
C ALA A 492 -3.56 -17.73 15.64
N ASP A 493 -3.02 -17.70 14.41
CA ASP A 493 -3.82 -17.55 13.20
C ASP A 493 -4.79 -18.73 13.02
N ILE A 494 -4.34 -19.95 13.29
CA ILE A 494 -5.20 -21.13 13.23
C ILE A 494 -6.34 -21.03 14.26
N ALA A 495 -6.04 -20.54 15.47
CA ALA A 495 -7.04 -20.33 16.51
C ALA A 495 -8.04 -19.21 16.17
N ASP A 496 -7.59 -18.19 15.43
CA ASP A 496 -8.43 -17.09 14.94
C ASP A 496 -9.39 -17.52 13.80
N ASN A 497 -9.16 -18.69 13.19
CA ASN A 497 -9.92 -19.21 12.04
C ASN A 497 -10.58 -20.58 12.32
N PRO A 498 -11.46 -20.73 13.32
CA PRO A 498 -12.16 -21.99 13.57
C PRO A 498 -13.12 -22.35 12.42
N THR A 499 -13.65 -21.32 11.75
CA THR A 499 -14.48 -21.39 10.56
C THR A 499 -13.90 -20.45 9.51
N VAL A 500 -13.90 -20.88 8.26
CA VAL A 500 -13.36 -20.14 7.12
C VAL A 500 -14.47 -19.99 6.10
N LEU A 501 -14.70 -18.75 5.66
CA LEU A 501 -15.56 -18.46 4.53
C LEU A 501 -14.80 -18.85 3.26
N VAL A 502 -15.35 -19.81 2.52
CA VAL A 502 -14.86 -20.20 1.20
C VAL A 502 -15.78 -19.59 0.15
N HIS A 503 -15.22 -18.77 -0.71
CA HIS A 503 -15.87 -18.24 -1.90
C HIS A 503 -15.34 -19.00 -3.11
N ILE A 504 -16.21 -19.44 -4.02
CA ILE A 504 -15.77 -20.10 -5.25
C ILE A 504 -16.45 -19.42 -6.41
N SER A 505 -15.66 -18.80 -7.28
CA SER A 505 -16.10 -18.38 -8.62
C SER A 505 -16.02 -19.58 -9.56
N PHE A 506 -17.05 -19.83 -10.36
CA PHE A 506 -17.09 -20.97 -11.30
C PHE A 506 -17.93 -20.69 -12.56
N GLY A 507 -17.67 -21.45 -13.62
CA GLY A 507 -18.44 -21.38 -14.87
C GLY A 507 -17.95 -22.38 -15.93
N GLU A 508 -18.68 -22.58 -17.02
CA GLU A 508 -18.20 -23.46 -18.12
C GLU A 508 -17.07 -22.82 -18.95
N ARG A 509 -16.90 -21.48 -18.86
CA ARG A 509 -15.86 -20.72 -19.58
C ARG A 509 -14.81 -20.22 -18.61
N GLU A 510 -13.55 -20.56 -18.89
CA GLU A 510 -12.38 -20.22 -18.08
C GLU A 510 -12.29 -18.72 -17.72
N ASN A 511 -12.54 -17.84 -18.69
CA ASN A 511 -12.38 -16.39 -18.52
C ASN A 511 -13.64 -15.68 -17.98
N VAL A 512 -14.75 -16.40 -17.82
CA VAL A 512 -16.03 -15.83 -17.35
C VAL A 512 -16.65 -16.80 -16.34
N LEU A 513 -16.22 -16.66 -15.10
CA LEU A 513 -16.73 -17.42 -13.95
C LEU A 513 -17.98 -16.74 -13.39
N GLY A 514 -19.05 -16.69 -14.18
CA GLY A 514 -20.25 -15.90 -13.89
C GLY A 514 -21.07 -16.38 -12.67
N ASN A 515 -20.81 -17.59 -12.17
CA ASN A 515 -21.47 -18.12 -10.98
C ASN A 515 -20.54 -18.05 -9.77
N SER A 516 -21.14 -17.91 -8.57
CA SER A 516 -20.39 -17.96 -7.31
C SER A 516 -21.09 -18.82 -6.25
N LEU A 517 -20.28 -19.37 -5.33
CA LEU A 517 -20.74 -20.12 -4.17
C LEU A 517 -19.97 -19.68 -2.92
N ASP A 518 -20.70 -19.16 -1.93
CA ASP A 518 -20.17 -18.86 -0.60
C ASP A 518 -20.57 -19.94 0.41
N LYS A 519 -19.60 -20.46 1.17
CA LYS A 519 -19.87 -21.46 2.23
C LYS A 519 -18.90 -21.33 3.40
N ASP A 520 -19.43 -21.23 4.61
CA ASP A 520 -18.65 -21.34 5.84
C ASP A 520 -18.31 -22.80 6.14
N LEU A 521 -17.03 -23.11 6.28
CA LEU A 521 -16.54 -24.45 6.62
C LEU A 521 -15.65 -24.43 7.86
N THR A 522 -15.79 -25.45 8.71
CA THR A 522 -14.89 -25.65 9.85
C THR A 522 -13.49 -26.03 9.37
N LEU A 523 -12.46 -25.34 9.88
CA LEU A 523 -11.08 -25.62 9.51
C LEU A 523 -10.59 -26.94 10.10
N ASP A 524 -10.42 -27.97 9.27
CA ASP A 524 -9.80 -29.23 9.68
C ASP A 524 -8.28 -29.05 9.77
N VAL A 525 -7.70 -29.22 10.95
CA VAL A 525 -6.25 -29.03 11.17
C VAL A 525 -5.56 -30.39 11.23
N ALA A 526 -4.86 -30.73 10.15
CA ALA A 526 -4.05 -31.93 10.09
C ALA A 526 -2.66 -31.67 10.68
N SER A 527 -2.45 -32.09 11.92
CA SER A 527 -1.11 -32.30 12.49
C SER A 527 -0.63 -33.70 12.09
N GLY A 528 0.26 -33.80 11.11
CA GLY A 528 0.64 -35.09 10.52
C GLY A 528 1.12 -36.12 11.55
N MET A 529 0.46 -37.29 11.59
CA MET A 529 0.86 -38.63 12.12
C MET A 529 1.78 -38.75 13.36
N THR A 530 1.97 -37.73 14.18
CA THR A 530 2.89 -37.82 15.33
C THR A 530 2.38 -38.83 16.35
N PHE A 531 1.06 -38.88 16.59
CA PHE A 531 0.45 -39.83 17.53
C PHE A 531 0.50 -41.28 17.07
N LEU A 532 0.40 -41.57 15.76
CA LEU A 532 0.48 -42.94 15.25
C LEU A 532 1.92 -43.47 15.25
N ILE A 533 2.90 -42.61 14.95
CA ILE A 533 4.33 -42.97 15.01
C ILE A 533 4.77 -43.16 16.47
N ILE A 534 4.38 -42.25 17.38
CA ILE A 534 4.65 -42.40 18.82
C ILE A 534 3.97 -43.65 19.38
N GLY A 535 2.70 -43.91 19.02
CA GLY A 535 1.99 -45.13 19.40
C GLY A 535 2.68 -46.40 18.88
N GLY A 536 3.13 -46.40 17.62
CA GLY A 536 3.89 -47.50 17.04
C GLY A 536 5.24 -47.76 17.74
N ILE A 537 5.98 -46.70 18.07
CA ILE A 537 7.25 -46.79 18.81
C ILE A 537 7.03 -47.36 20.21
N VAL A 538 5.98 -46.92 20.93
CA VAL A 538 5.64 -47.44 22.26
C VAL A 538 5.28 -48.93 22.20
N VAL A 539 4.50 -49.36 21.20
CA VAL A 539 4.17 -50.79 21.00
C VAL A 539 5.43 -51.61 20.72
N ILE A 540 6.33 -51.13 19.86
CA ILE A 540 7.60 -51.81 19.55
C ILE A 540 8.47 -51.91 20.82
N LEU A 541 8.58 -50.84 21.62
CA LEU A 541 9.31 -50.85 22.89
C LEU A 541 8.71 -51.85 23.89
N ILE A 542 7.39 -51.93 24.01
CA ILE A 542 6.72 -52.92 24.87
C ILE A 542 7.04 -54.34 24.39
N ILE A 543 7.00 -54.61 23.09
CA ILE A 543 7.33 -55.93 22.52
C ILE A 543 8.79 -56.28 22.82
N ILE A 544 9.73 -55.37 22.58
CA ILE A 544 11.16 -55.58 22.84
C ILE A 544 11.40 -55.85 24.33
N THR A 545 10.80 -55.04 25.21
CA THR A 545 10.94 -55.20 26.67
C THR A 545 10.37 -56.55 27.13
N THR A 546 9.22 -56.96 26.59
CA THR A 546 8.60 -58.25 26.88
C THR A 546 9.48 -59.42 26.39
N VAL A 547 10.06 -59.32 25.20
CA VAL A 547 10.99 -60.32 24.65
C VAL A 547 12.26 -60.41 25.50
N ILE A 548 12.82 -59.29 25.96
CA ILE A 548 13.98 -59.26 26.85
C ILE A 548 13.65 -59.90 28.21
N LEU A 549 12.50 -59.58 28.81
CA LEU A 549 12.05 -60.17 30.07
C LEU A 549 11.79 -61.68 29.94
N LEU A 550 11.20 -62.13 28.83
CA LEU A 550 10.98 -63.56 28.55
C LEU A 550 12.31 -64.30 28.31
N LYS A 551 13.30 -63.67 27.65
CA LYS A 551 14.65 -64.25 27.51
C LYS A 551 15.41 -64.31 28.84
N ARG A 552 15.22 -63.33 29.73
CA ARG A 552 15.81 -63.35 31.09
C ARG A 552 15.18 -64.40 32.02
N ARG A 553 13.94 -64.81 31.80
CA ARG A 553 13.29 -65.91 32.55
C ARG A 553 13.67 -67.32 32.09
N LYS A 554 14.34 -67.46 30.93
CA LYS A 554 14.80 -68.74 30.36
C LYS A 554 16.30 -69.01 30.56
N LYS A 555 17.03 -68.07 31.16
CA LYS A 555 18.34 -68.30 31.78
C LYS A 555 18.13 -68.40 33.28
#